data_AF-A0A2K8U281-F1
#
_entry.id   AF-A0A2K8U281-F1
#
_cell.length_a   1.000
_cell.length_b   1.000
_cell.length_c   1.000
_cell.angle_alpha   90.00
_cell.angle_beta   90.00
_cell.angle_gamma   90.00
#
_symmetry.space_group_name_H-M   'P 1'
#
loop_
_entity.id
_entity.type
_entity.pdbx_description
1 polymer ?
#
loop_
_entity_poly.entity_id
_entity_poly.type
_entity_poly.pdbx_seq_one_letter_code
_entity_poly.pdbx_strand_id
1 'polypeptide(L)'
;MRILIVTSCTGQKTVAHPQGLTGDDFAQGSAHVQEREVALADCLTPARDLYRGQQHVRLMRGVKGVAGRLETHLQVVSAGYGLIRGERKIAPYECTFSGRGKADLRAWADRLGIPTAFRALMADPYDLCLWLLGDDYLAACGIDSRLRLASPTIAFCGSTTSRNLPPLAGLTAVVLGNPEARRFSCGLVALKGDIAARLLTRLAETPDLLPTLIHPDTDLLGLLDSDQQHRRRASPRAKSIPE
;
A
#
# COMPACT_ATOMS: atom_id res chain seq x y z
N MET A 1 11.64 -13.07 8.00
CA MET A 1 11.00 -11.81 8.41
C MET A 1 9.67 -11.67 7.66
N ARG A 2 8.58 -11.51 8.40
CA ARG A 2 7.20 -11.36 7.93
C ARG A 2 6.83 -9.88 7.90
N ILE A 3 6.53 -9.36 6.72
CA ILE A 3 6.19 -7.95 6.50
C ILE A 3 4.76 -7.84 5.99
N LEU A 4 3.91 -7.15 6.74
CA LEU A 4 2.57 -6.78 6.30
C LEU A 4 2.62 -5.46 5.53
N ILE A 5 2.00 -5.43 4.36
CA ILE A 5 1.90 -4.24 3.52
C ILE A 5 0.43 -3.97 3.26
N VAL A 6 -0.05 -2.81 3.70
CA VAL A 6 -1.42 -2.35 3.42
C VAL A 6 -1.37 -1.21 2.41
N THR A 7 -1.96 -1.41 1.24
CA THR A 7 -2.02 -0.41 0.15
C THR A 7 -3.46 -0.15 -0.29
N SER A 8 -3.68 0.91 -1.06
CA SER A 8 -4.99 1.22 -1.65
C SER A 8 -5.17 0.55 -3.01
N CYS A 9 -6.42 0.27 -3.39
CA CYS A 9 -6.75 -0.05 -4.76
C CYS A 9 -6.45 1.12 -5.71
N THR A 10 -6.39 0.86 -7.02
CA THR A 10 -6.14 1.90 -8.03
C THR A 10 -7.20 1.90 -9.11
N GLY A 11 -7.55 3.08 -9.63
CA GLY A 11 -8.49 3.21 -10.76
C GLY A 11 -7.99 2.46 -12.00
N GLN A 12 -6.69 2.54 -12.30
CA GLN A 12 -6.06 1.81 -13.39
C GLN A 12 -5.97 0.32 -13.11
N LYS A 13 -6.42 -0.51 -14.06
CA LYS A 13 -6.47 -1.98 -13.96
C LYS A 13 -5.84 -2.63 -15.21
N THR A 14 -5.25 -3.81 -15.07
CA THR A 14 -4.68 -4.60 -16.19
C THR A 14 -5.73 -5.16 -17.10
N VAL A 15 -6.87 -5.54 -16.52
CA VAL A 15 -8.03 -6.08 -17.23
C VAL A 15 -9.15 -5.06 -17.12
N ALA A 16 -9.80 -4.80 -18.25
CA ALA A 16 -11.02 -4.02 -18.35
C ALA A 16 -12.07 -4.87 -19.06
N HIS A 17 -13.33 -4.75 -18.64
CA HIS A 17 -14.44 -5.47 -19.25
C HIS A 17 -15.64 -4.52 -19.36
N PRO A 18 -16.40 -4.49 -20.47
CA PRO A 18 -17.57 -3.61 -20.62
C PRO A 18 -18.63 -3.81 -19.54
N GLN A 19 -18.73 -5.03 -19.02
CA GLN A 19 -19.64 -5.41 -17.92
C GLN A 19 -18.92 -5.51 -16.56
N GLY A 20 -17.76 -4.86 -16.41
CA GLY A 20 -17.04 -4.79 -15.14
C GLY A 20 -17.93 -4.22 -14.03
N LEU A 21 -17.65 -4.61 -12.79
CA LEU A 21 -18.49 -4.20 -11.65
C LEU A 21 -18.45 -2.69 -11.45
N THR A 22 -19.55 -2.07 -11.03
CA THR A 22 -19.58 -0.65 -10.67
C THR A 22 -19.86 -0.45 -9.19
N GLY A 23 -19.80 0.80 -8.72
CA GLY A 23 -20.27 1.16 -7.38
C GLY A 23 -21.70 0.68 -7.08
N ASP A 24 -22.58 0.64 -8.08
CA ASP A 24 -23.97 0.19 -7.92
C ASP A 24 -24.06 -1.32 -7.69
N ASP A 25 -23.18 -2.10 -8.32
CA ASP A 25 -23.06 -3.54 -8.04
C ASP A 25 -22.63 -3.77 -6.60
N PHE A 26 -21.64 -3.02 -6.11
CA PHE A 26 -21.21 -3.12 -4.70
C PHE A 26 -22.28 -2.64 -3.72
N ALA A 27 -23.13 -1.67 -4.12
CA ALA A 27 -24.22 -1.17 -3.29
C ALA A 27 -25.28 -2.23 -3.01
N GLN A 28 -25.49 -3.17 -3.94
CA GLN A 28 -26.42 -4.30 -3.83
C GLN A 28 -25.93 -5.40 -2.86
N GLY A 29 -24.64 -5.38 -2.49
CA GLY A 29 -24.08 -6.26 -1.46
C GLY A 29 -23.31 -7.45 -2.01
N SER A 30 -22.73 -8.23 -1.10
CA SER A 30 -21.76 -9.28 -1.43
C SER A 30 -22.33 -10.44 -2.26
N ALA A 31 -23.60 -10.80 -2.06
CA ALA A 31 -24.24 -11.87 -2.83
C ALA A 31 -24.35 -11.52 -4.32
N HIS A 32 -24.80 -10.29 -4.63
CA HIS A 32 -24.85 -9.77 -6.00
C HIS A 32 -23.45 -9.69 -6.63
N VAL A 33 -22.47 -9.22 -5.86
CA VAL A 33 -21.06 -9.17 -6.33
C VAL A 33 -20.54 -10.56 -6.67
N GLN A 34 -20.81 -11.57 -5.83
CA GLN A 34 -20.38 -12.94 -6.08
C GLN A 34 -21.02 -13.53 -7.35
N GLU A 35 -22.31 -13.31 -7.55
CA GLU A 35 -23.01 -13.73 -8.78
C GLU A 35 -22.40 -13.08 -10.03
N ARG A 36 -22.11 -11.77 -9.95
CA ARG A 36 -21.46 -11.06 -11.06
C ARG A 36 -20.01 -11.48 -11.28
N GLU A 37 -19.27 -11.87 -10.23
CA GLU A 37 -17.94 -12.46 -10.36
C GLU A 37 -17.97 -13.79 -11.13
N VAL A 38 -19.02 -14.60 -10.97
CA VAL A 38 -19.22 -15.84 -11.76
C VAL A 38 -19.38 -15.51 -13.25
N ALA A 39 -20.18 -14.49 -13.58
CA ALA A 39 -20.34 -14.04 -14.97
C ALA A 39 -19.05 -13.46 -15.58
N LEU A 40 -18.08 -13.06 -14.75
CA LEU A 40 -16.79 -12.49 -15.14
C LEU A 40 -15.61 -13.43 -14.86
N ALA A 41 -15.87 -14.74 -14.72
CA ALA A 41 -14.87 -15.74 -14.30
C ALA A 41 -13.55 -15.66 -15.10
N ASP A 42 -13.65 -15.48 -16.42
CA ASP A 42 -12.50 -15.41 -17.33
C ASP A 42 -11.65 -14.15 -17.17
N CYS A 43 -12.20 -13.12 -16.52
CA CYS A 43 -11.54 -11.84 -16.26
C CYS A 43 -11.01 -11.72 -14.81
N LEU A 44 -11.28 -12.72 -13.95
CA LEU A 44 -10.87 -12.66 -12.55
C LEU A 44 -9.35 -12.69 -12.43
N THR A 45 -8.81 -11.61 -11.84
CA THR A 45 -7.36 -11.42 -11.72
C THR A 45 -7.00 -11.23 -10.24
N PRO A 46 -5.90 -11.83 -9.74
CA PRO A 46 -5.42 -11.53 -8.39
C PRO A 46 -5.29 -10.03 -8.18
N ALA A 47 -5.76 -9.50 -7.04
CA ALA A 47 -5.74 -8.07 -6.74
C ALA A 47 -4.34 -7.44 -6.94
N ARG A 48 -3.28 -8.15 -6.55
CA ARG A 48 -1.88 -7.74 -6.73
C ARG A 48 -1.45 -7.58 -8.19
N ASP A 49 -2.12 -8.26 -9.11
CA ASP A 49 -1.86 -8.24 -10.55
C ASP A 49 -2.91 -7.41 -11.33
N LEU A 50 -4.07 -7.17 -10.74
CA LEU A 50 -5.11 -6.34 -11.33
C LEU A 50 -4.73 -4.85 -11.31
N TYR A 51 -4.28 -4.32 -10.17
CA TYR A 51 -4.02 -2.89 -10.02
C TYR A 51 -2.76 -2.42 -10.77
N ARG A 52 -2.84 -1.24 -11.40
CA ARG A 52 -1.72 -0.66 -12.19
C ARG A 52 -1.37 0.79 -11.88
N GLY A 53 -1.97 1.40 -10.86
CA GLY A 53 -1.55 2.75 -10.46
C GLY A 53 -0.06 2.80 -10.10
N GLN A 54 0.59 3.95 -10.32
CA GLN A 54 2.04 4.08 -10.20
C GLN A 54 2.58 3.67 -8.82
N GLN A 55 1.88 4.00 -7.73
CA GLN A 55 2.23 3.53 -6.38
C GLN A 55 2.31 2.00 -6.35
N HIS A 56 1.26 1.32 -6.81
CA HIS A 56 1.16 -0.14 -6.81
C HIS A 56 2.26 -0.77 -7.66
N VAL A 57 2.47 -0.25 -8.87
CA VAL A 57 3.52 -0.74 -9.77
C VAL A 57 4.91 -0.64 -9.14
N ARG A 58 5.23 0.48 -8.47
CA ARG A 58 6.52 0.64 -7.79
C ARG A 58 6.66 -0.28 -6.59
N LEU A 59 5.62 -0.38 -5.76
CA LEU A 59 5.59 -1.31 -4.63
C LEU A 59 5.83 -2.76 -5.09
N MET A 60 5.11 -3.20 -6.13
CA MET A 60 5.21 -4.57 -6.60
C MET A 60 6.59 -4.92 -7.19
N ARG A 61 7.37 -3.94 -7.67
CA ARG A 61 8.78 -4.18 -8.03
C ARG A 61 9.60 -4.58 -6.81
N GLY A 62 9.41 -3.90 -5.68
CA GLY A 62 10.06 -4.24 -4.41
C GLY A 62 9.64 -5.59 -3.90
N VAL A 63 8.32 -5.83 -3.80
CA VAL A 63 7.75 -7.12 -3.36
C VAL A 63 8.29 -8.29 -4.18
N LYS A 64 8.29 -8.17 -5.52
CA LYS A 64 8.85 -9.20 -6.40
C LYS A 64 10.37 -9.34 -6.25
N GLY A 65 11.09 -8.24 -6.09
CA GLY A 65 12.55 -8.24 -5.93
C GLY A 65 13.05 -8.88 -4.63
N VAL A 66 12.21 -8.98 -3.60
CA VAL A 66 12.55 -9.59 -2.31
C VAL A 66 11.92 -10.96 -2.08
N ALA A 67 11.19 -11.48 -3.07
CA ALA A 67 10.57 -12.80 -2.99
C ALA A 67 11.61 -13.88 -2.66
N GLY A 68 11.29 -14.76 -1.72
CA GLY A 68 12.21 -15.80 -1.22
C GLY A 68 13.22 -15.33 -0.17
N ARG A 69 13.39 -14.02 0.05
CA ARG A 69 14.22 -13.44 1.12
C ARG A 69 13.39 -12.86 2.26
N LEU A 70 12.24 -12.29 1.91
CA LEU A 70 11.25 -11.77 2.86
C LEU A 70 9.89 -12.43 2.60
N GLU A 71 9.12 -12.66 3.65
CA GLU A 71 7.73 -13.11 3.57
C GLU A 71 6.82 -11.87 3.58
N THR A 72 6.39 -11.43 2.40
CA THR A 72 5.56 -10.23 2.24
C THR A 72 4.09 -10.57 2.11
N HIS A 73 3.25 -10.04 2.99
CA HIS A 73 1.80 -10.16 2.93
C HIS A 73 1.18 -8.86 2.43
N LEU A 74 0.55 -8.89 1.26
CA LEU A 74 -0.13 -7.73 0.69
C LEU A 74 -1.61 -7.74 1.05
N GLN A 75 -2.09 -6.63 1.61
CA GLN A 75 -3.50 -6.34 1.85
C GLN A 75 -3.86 -5.06 1.12
N VAL A 76 -5.01 -5.06 0.45
CA VAL A 76 -5.50 -3.94 -0.34
C VAL A 76 -6.81 -3.44 0.24
N VAL A 77 -6.84 -2.16 0.61
CA VAL A 77 -8.08 -1.45 0.94
C VAL A 77 -8.73 -1.04 -0.39
N SER A 78 -9.88 -1.63 -0.69
CA SER A 78 -10.63 -1.46 -1.92
C SER A 78 -11.95 -0.75 -1.66
N ALA A 79 -12.25 0.28 -2.47
CA ALA A 79 -13.52 0.98 -2.43
C ALA A 79 -14.72 0.12 -2.90
N GLY A 80 -14.48 -1.01 -3.57
CA GLY A 80 -15.53 -1.98 -3.92
C GLY A 80 -15.52 -3.22 -3.03
N TYR A 81 -14.33 -3.80 -2.83
CA TYR A 81 -14.20 -5.13 -2.21
C TYR A 81 -13.88 -5.13 -0.71
N GLY A 82 -13.76 -3.95 -0.09
CA GLY A 82 -13.32 -3.85 1.31
C GLY A 82 -11.82 -4.14 1.45
N LEU A 83 -11.42 -4.77 2.56
CA LEU A 83 -10.02 -5.17 2.79
C LEU A 83 -9.78 -6.58 2.25
N ILE A 84 -8.88 -6.72 1.26
CA ILE A 84 -8.63 -8.00 0.58
C ILE A 84 -7.16 -8.34 0.47
N ARG A 85 -6.85 -9.65 0.45
CA ARG A 85 -5.50 -10.14 0.18
C ARG A 85 -5.11 -9.88 -1.27
N GLY A 86 -3.81 -9.67 -1.51
CA GLY A 86 -3.25 -9.53 -2.85
C GLY A 86 -3.54 -10.72 -3.78
N GLU A 87 -3.66 -11.92 -3.22
CA GLU A 87 -3.92 -13.17 -3.95
C GLU A 87 -5.41 -13.35 -4.32
N ARG A 88 -6.32 -12.60 -3.68
CA ARG A 88 -7.76 -12.73 -3.96
C ARG A 88 -7.98 -12.38 -5.43
N LYS A 89 -8.50 -13.34 -6.21
CA LYS A 89 -8.99 -13.08 -7.55
C LYS A 89 -10.26 -12.24 -7.46
N ILE A 90 -10.30 -11.15 -8.22
CA ILE A 90 -11.41 -10.20 -8.25
C ILE A 90 -11.71 -9.79 -9.69
N ALA A 91 -12.97 -9.45 -9.96
CA ALA A 91 -13.39 -8.94 -11.26
C ALA A 91 -12.86 -7.50 -11.50
N PRO A 92 -12.63 -7.10 -12.76
CA PRO A 92 -12.40 -5.70 -13.10
C PRO A 92 -13.63 -4.87 -12.71
N TYR A 93 -13.40 -3.68 -12.17
CA TYR A 93 -14.47 -2.84 -11.62
C TYR A 93 -14.16 -1.36 -11.74
N GLU A 94 -15.13 -0.50 -11.46
CA GLU A 94 -14.93 0.93 -11.21
C GLU A 94 -15.70 1.37 -9.97
N CYS A 95 -14.95 1.70 -8.92
CA CYS A 95 -15.46 2.20 -7.65
C CYS A 95 -14.34 2.93 -6.93
N THR A 96 -14.62 4.11 -6.38
CA THR A 96 -13.63 4.97 -5.73
C THR A 96 -14.18 5.60 -4.45
N PHE A 97 -13.26 5.89 -3.52
CA PHE A 97 -13.54 6.77 -2.39
C PHE A 97 -13.39 8.26 -2.74
N SER A 98 -12.63 8.57 -3.78
CA SER A 98 -12.33 9.95 -4.15
C SER A 98 -13.60 10.70 -4.54
N GLY A 99 -13.74 11.92 -4.01
CA GLY A 99 -14.91 12.77 -4.25
C GLY A 99 -16.10 12.50 -3.32
N ARG A 100 -16.04 11.43 -2.50
CA ARG A 100 -17.08 11.20 -1.48
C ARG A 100 -16.92 12.16 -0.31
N GLY A 101 -18.05 12.63 0.23
CA GLY A 101 -18.05 13.37 1.49
C GLY A 101 -17.63 12.49 2.66
N LYS A 102 -17.05 13.07 3.71
CA LYS A 102 -16.53 12.30 4.88
C LYS A 102 -17.55 11.34 5.49
N ALA A 103 -18.80 11.78 5.64
CA ALA A 103 -19.87 10.96 6.21
C ALA A 103 -20.26 9.78 5.30
N ASP A 104 -20.36 10.03 3.99
CA ASP A 104 -20.66 8.99 2.99
C ASP A 104 -19.52 7.98 2.88
N LEU A 105 -18.27 8.46 2.79
CA LEU A 105 -17.08 7.61 2.80
C LEU A 105 -17.07 6.69 4.03
N ARG A 106 -17.39 7.24 5.20
CA ARG A 106 -17.44 6.48 6.45
C ARG A 106 -18.52 5.40 6.41
N ALA A 107 -19.75 5.77 6.06
CA ALA A 107 -20.86 4.83 5.95
C ALA A 107 -20.58 3.72 4.90
N TRP A 108 -19.97 4.08 3.78
CA TRP A 108 -19.56 3.13 2.75
C TRP A 108 -18.48 2.17 3.25
N ALA A 109 -17.46 2.68 3.95
CA ALA A 109 -16.41 1.86 4.53
C ALA A 109 -16.94 0.90 5.62
N ASP A 110 -17.87 1.38 6.46
CA ASP A 110 -18.55 0.57 7.46
C ASP A 110 -19.38 -0.56 6.80
N ARG A 111 -20.11 -0.27 5.72
CA ARG A 111 -20.84 -1.27 4.93
C ARG A 111 -19.91 -2.35 4.38
N LEU A 112 -18.72 -1.96 3.91
CA LEU A 112 -17.70 -2.89 3.40
C LEU A 112 -16.92 -3.62 4.52
N GLY A 113 -17.20 -3.32 5.79
CA GLY A 113 -16.52 -3.92 6.94
C GLY A 113 -15.02 -3.54 7.06
N ILE A 114 -14.57 -2.50 6.35
CA ILE A 114 -13.14 -2.12 6.31
C ILE A 114 -12.58 -1.84 7.70
N PRO A 115 -13.23 -1.02 8.57
CA PRO A 115 -12.67 -0.68 9.87
C PRO A 115 -12.48 -1.90 10.78
N THR A 116 -13.45 -2.80 10.81
CA THR A 116 -13.40 -4.03 11.60
C THR A 116 -12.31 -4.96 11.07
N ALA A 117 -12.25 -5.18 9.76
CA ALA A 117 -11.23 -6.02 9.14
C ALA A 117 -9.82 -5.44 9.33
N PHE A 118 -9.66 -4.12 9.21
CA PHE A 118 -8.39 -3.44 9.42
C PHE A 118 -7.92 -3.57 10.87
N ARG A 119 -8.82 -3.37 11.86
CA ARG A 119 -8.48 -3.55 13.28
C ARG A 119 -8.07 -4.99 13.60
N ALA A 120 -8.77 -5.98 13.04
CA ALA A 120 -8.40 -7.38 13.20
C ALA A 120 -7.03 -7.66 12.59
N LEU A 121 -6.77 -7.16 11.37
CA LEU A 121 -5.48 -7.33 10.70
C LEU A 121 -4.31 -6.71 11.50
N MET A 122 -4.53 -5.56 12.15
CA MET A 122 -3.49 -4.91 12.97
C MET A 122 -3.20 -5.62 14.29
N ALA A 123 -4.10 -6.51 14.73
CA ALA A 123 -3.89 -7.34 15.91
C ALA A 123 -3.02 -8.58 15.62
N ASP A 124 -2.81 -8.94 14.35
CA ASP A 124 -1.93 -10.04 13.96
C ASP A 124 -0.45 -9.61 14.06
N PRO A 125 0.42 -10.45 14.65
CA PRO A 125 1.84 -10.13 14.77
C PRO A 125 2.60 -10.34 13.46
N TYR A 126 3.41 -9.34 13.14
CA TYR A 126 4.39 -9.25 12.05
C TYR A 126 5.67 -8.63 12.59
N ASP A 127 6.78 -8.78 11.86
CA ASP A 127 8.02 -8.09 12.23
C ASP A 127 7.92 -6.59 11.89
N LEU A 128 7.17 -6.24 10.84
CA LEU A 128 6.94 -4.87 10.39
C LEU A 128 5.62 -4.75 9.63
N CYS A 129 4.89 -3.66 9.85
CA CYS A 129 3.75 -3.26 9.05
C CYS A 129 4.03 -1.96 8.27
N LEU A 130 3.66 -1.90 6.99
CA LEU A 130 3.77 -0.72 6.14
C LEU A 130 2.39 -0.27 5.68
N TRP A 131 2.02 0.99 5.94
CA TRP A 131 0.80 1.60 5.40
C TRP A 131 1.13 2.55 4.26
N LEU A 132 0.65 2.22 3.06
CA LEU A 132 0.78 3.01 1.84
C LEU A 132 -0.60 3.51 1.41
N LEU A 133 -1.29 4.21 2.31
CA LEU A 133 -2.67 4.63 2.11
C LEU A 133 -2.75 6.15 1.94
N GLY A 134 -3.58 6.59 0.99
CA GLY A 134 -3.99 7.99 0.89
C GLY A 134 -5.04 8.37 1.94
N ASP A 135 -5.31 9.66 2.08
CA ASP A 135 -6.18 10.23 3.12
C ASP A 135 -7.56 9.57 3.16
N ASP A 136 -8.23 9.43 2.01
CA ASP A 136 -9.54 8.79 1.90
C ASP A 136 -9.51 7.33 2.37
N TYR A 137 -8.44 6.59 2.02
CA TYR A 137 -8.29 5.19 2.39
C TYR A 137 -7.91 5.03 3.87
N LEU A 138 -7.14 5.95 4.44
CA LEU A 138 -6.89 5.99 5.89
C LEU A 138 -8.16 6.31 6.66
N ALA A 139 -8.97 7.25 6.17
CA ALA A 139 -10.28 7.56 6.75
C ALA A 139 -11.22 6.32 6.70
N ALA A 140 -11.21 5.59 5.59
CA ALA A 140 -11.98 4.35 5.45
C ALA A 140 -11.56 3.26 6.46
N CYS A 141 -10.30 3.25 6.89
CA CYS A 141 -9.80 2.31 7.91
C CYS A 141 -10.33 2.61 9.33
N GLY A 142 -10.89 3.80 9.59
CA GLY A 142 -11.47 4.13 10.90
C GLY A 142 -10.46 4.10 12.04
N ILE A 143 -9.25 4.60 11.78
CA ILE A 143 -8.17 4.63 12.76
C ILE A 143 -8.57 5.59 13.90
N ASP A 144 -8.56 5.06 15.12
CA ASP A 144 -8.84 5.79 16.35
C ASP A 144 -7.82 5.41 17.43
N SER A 145 -7.86 6.10 18.58
CA SER A 145 -6.97 5.83 19.73
C SER A 145 -7.16 4.45 20.37
N ARG A 146 -8.21 3.71 19.96
CA ARG A 146 -8.47 2.34 20.43
C ARG A 146 -7.76 1.31 19.56
N LEU A 147 -7.23 1.70 18.40
CA LEU A 147 -6.44 0.79 17.58
C LEU A 147 -5.23 0.31 18.38
N ARG A 148 -4.94 -0.98 18.27
CA ARG A 148 -3.75 -1.60 18.85
C ARG A 148 -2.95 -2.19 17.70
N LEU A 149 -1.65 -1.93 17.70
CA LEU A 149 -0.73 -2.42 16.70
C LEU A 149 0.09 -3.52 17.37
N ALA A 150 -0.06 -4.75 16.89
CA ALA A 150 0.76 -5.88 17.37
C ALA A 150 2.20 -5.83 16.84
N SER A 151 2.47 -4.94 15.88
CA SER A 151 3.74 -4.83 15.17
C SER A 151 4.18 -3.37 15.05
N PRO A 152 5.49 -3.09 15.04
CA PRO A 152 6.00 -1.80 14.59
C PRO A 152 5.43 -1.46 13.22
N THR A 153 4.94 -0.24 13.06
CA THR A 153 4.18 0.18 11.88
C THR A 153 4.71 1.50 11.35
N ILE A 154 5.04 1.53 10.06
CA ILE A 154 5.44 2.75 9.35
C ILE A 154 4.31 3.17 8.41
N ALA A 155 3.78 4.37 8.61
CA ALA A 155 2.75 4.94 7.76
C ALA A 155 3.32 6.02 6.83
N PHE A 156 3.36 5.73 5.53
CA PHE A 156 3.74 6.70 4.51
C PHE A 156 2.53 7.57 4.15
N CYS A 157 2.55 8.84 4.57
CA CYS A 157 1.37 9.71 4.46
C CYS A 157 1.73 11.16 4.11
N GLY A 158 0.71 11.95 3.77
CA GLY A 158 0.87 13.39 3.56
C GLY A 158 0.99 14.13 4.90
N SER A 159 1.44 15.38 4.86
CA SER A 159 1.64 16.19 6.08
C SER A 159 0.34 16.41 6.86
N THR A 160 -0.79 16.60 6.17
CA THR A 160 -2.12 16.73 6.80
C THR A 160 -2.51 15.47 7.54
N THR A 161 -2.36 14.31 6.89
CA THR A 161 -2.72 13.02 7.50
C THR A 161 -1.84 12.72 8.71
N SER A 162 -0.54 13.00 8.62
CA SER A 162 0.38 12.78 9.73
C SER A 162 -0.01 13.55 11.00
N ARG A 163 -0.62 14.74 10.86
CA ARG A 163 -1.12 15.53 12.00
C ARG A 163 -2.44 15.01 12.56
N ASN A 164 -3.22 14.31 11.74
CA ASN A 164 -4.56 13.83 12.09
C ASN A 164 -4.57 12.37 12.56
N LEU A 165 -3.49 11.63 12.34
CA LEU A 165 -3.35 10.28 12.87
C LEU A 165 -3.28 10.35 14.41
N PRO A 166 -4.06 9.52 15.13
CA PRO A 166 -3.97 9.47 16.58
C PRO A 166 -2.59 8.98 17.00
N PRO A 167 -2.08 9.42 18.17
CA PRO A 167 -0.85 8.89 18.72
C PRO A 167 -1.07 7.41 19.09
N LEU A 168 -0.46 6.51 18.33
CA LEU A 168 -0.52 5.07 18.54
C LEU A 168 0.87 4.54 18.88
N ALA A 169 0.97 3.75 19.94
CA ALA A 169 2.22 3.10 20.30
C ALA A 169 2.66 2.18 19.14
N GLY A 170 3.93 2.29 18.74
CA GLY A 170 4.50 1.54 17.63
C GLY A 170 4.18 2.08 16.23
N LEU A 171 3.48 3.23 16.12
CA LEU A 171 3.26 3.90 14.83
C LEU A 171 4.26 5.02 14.59
N THR A 172 5.00 4.93 13.49
CA THR A 172 5.86 6.00 12.97
C THR A 172 5.27 6.53 11.67
N ALA A 173 4.87 7.81 11.65
CA ALA A 173 4.41 8.47 10.45
C ALA A 173 5.59 9.07 9.67
N VAL A 174 5.76 8.66 8.41
CA VAL A 174 6.77 9.20 7.50
C VAL A 174 6.05 10.09 6.49
N VAL A 175 6.31 11.39 6.58
CA VAL A 175 5.72 12.38 5.69
C VAL A 175 6.39 12.32 4.32
N LEU A 176 5.58 12.19 3.27
CA LEU A 176 6.04 12.19 1.89
C LEU A 176 5.30 13.27 1.10
N GLY A 177 6.05 14.21 0.52
CA GLY A 177 5.54 15.29 -0.32
C GLY A 177 6.42 15.58 -1.52
N ASN A 178 6.23 16.78 -2.11
CA ASN A 178 7.03 17.24 -3.24
C ASN A 178 8.55 17.32 -2.95
N PRO A 179 9.02 17.71 -1.76
CA PRO A 179 10.45 17.67 -1.44
C PRO A 179 11.02 16.26 -1.54
N GLU A 180 10.33 15.26 -0.98
CA GLU A 180 10.76 13.85 -1.03
C GLU A 180 10.66 13.28 -2.46
N ALA A 181 9.63 13.66 -3.22
CA ALA A 181 9.50 13.30 -4.63
C ALA A 181 10.74 13.75 -5.44
N ARG A 182 11.19 14.99 -5.21
CA ARG A 182 12.43 15.51 -5.83
C ARG A 182 13.66 14.77 -5.32
N ARG A 183 13.79 14.59 -4.00
CA ARG A 183 14.90 13.87 -3.35
C ARG A 183 15.12 12.50 -3.97
N PHE A 184 14.06 11.72 -4.15
CA PHE A 184 14.13 10.36 -4.68
C PHE A 184 13.97 10.27 -6.20
N SER A 185 13.90 11.41 -6.91
CA SER A 185 13.70 11.48 -8.36
C SER A 185 12.49 10.63 -8.82
N CYS A 186 11.38 10.75 -8.09
CA CYS A 186 10.18 9.94 -8.27
C CYS A 186 8.94 10.84 -8.30
N GLY A 187 7.95 10.51 -9.14
CA GLY A 187 6.69 11.25 -9.14
C GLY A 187 5.92 11.05 -7.82
N LEU A 188 5.20 12.08 -7.36
CA LEU A 188 4.53 12.05 -6.05
C LEU A 188 3.56 10.87 -5.88
N VAL A 189 2.79 10.55 -6.92
CA VAL A 189 1.85 9.40 -6.93
C VAL A 189 2.59 8.07 -6.76
N ALA A 190 3.82 7.96 -7.28
CA ALA A 190 4.62 6.74 -7.25
C ALA A 190 5.43 6.60 -5.94
N LEU A 191 5.62 7.71 -5.22
CA LEU A 191 6.63 7.85 -4.17
C LEU A 191 6.46 6.86 -3.02
N LYS A 192 5.26 6.69 -2.46
CA LYS A 192 5.00 5.72 -1.37
C LYS A 192 5.44 4.30 -1.74
N GLY A 193 5.11 3.89 -2.97
CA GLY A 193 5.47 2.57 -3.50
C GLY A 193 6.97 2.43 -3.73
N ASP A 194 7.64 3.49 -4.21
CA ASP A 194 9.09 3.50 -4.43
C ASP A 194 9.87 3.44 -3.11
N ILE A 195 9.47 4.21 -2.09
CA ILE A 195 10.09 4.20 -0.77
C ILE A 195 9.92 2.84 -0.09
N ALA A 196 8.71 2.27 -0.11
CA ALA A 196 8.47 0.95 0.45
C ALA A 196 9.29 -0.13 -0.27
N ALA A 197 9.40 -0.07 -1.61
CA ALA A 197 10.23 -1.01 -2.37
C ALA A 197 11.72 -0.96 -1.99
N ARG A 198 12.25 0.25 -1.73
CA ARG A 198 13.63 0.44 -1.25
C ARG A 198 13.82 -0.10 0.15
N LEU A 199 12.88 0.18 1.06
CA LEU A 199 12.89 -0.33 2.42
C LEU A 199 12.89 -1.86 2.44
N LEU A 200 12.00 -2.48 1.66
CA LEU A 200 11.96 -3.93 1.49
C LEU A 200 13.31 -4.47 0.99
N THR A 201 13.87 -3.87 -0.05
CA THR A 201 15.16 -4.29 -0.62
C THR A 201 16.27 -4.21 0.44
N ARG A 202 16.30 -3.13 1.22
CA ARG A 202 17.28 -2.94 2.28
C ARG A 202 17.14 -3.99 3.39
N LEU A 203 15.92 -4.26 3.84
CA LEU A 203 15.65 -5.31 4.85
C LEU A 203 15.99 -6.70 4.33
N ALA A 204 15.81 -6.97 3.03
CA ALA A 204 16.17 -8.24 2.42
C ALA A 204 17.68 -8.47 2.31
N GLU A 205 18.47 -7.39 2.29
CA GLU A 205 19.94 -7.44 2.24
C GLU A 205 20.56 -7.35 3.63
N THR A 206 19.92 -6.65 4.57
CA THR A 206 20.42 -6.47 5.94
C THR A 206 19.25 -6.50 6.94
N PRO A 207 18.74 -7.69 7.29
CA PRO A 207 17.60 -7.84 8.19
C PRO A 207 17.80 -7.19 9.58
N ASP A 208 19.04 -7.20 10.08
CA ASP A 208 19.41 -6.64 11.38
C ASP A 208 19.26 -5.11 11.48
N LEU A 209 18.97 -4.42 10.36
CA LEU A 209 18.64 -2.99 10.37
C LEU A 209 17.24 -2.69 10.87
N LEU A 210 16.36 -3.69 11.00
CA LEU A 210 14.97 -3.47 11.38
C LEU A 210 14.83 -2.66 12.69
N PRO A 211 15.51 -2.99 13.81
CA PRO A 211 15.41 -2.23 15.05
C PRO A 211 15.80 -0.76 14.89
N THR A 212 16.80 -0.46 14.05
CA THR A 212 17.20 0.92 13.75
C THR A 212 16.14 1.63 12.92
N LEU A 213 15.57 0.98 11.90
CA LEU A 213 14.60 1.58 10.99
C LEU A 213 13.26 1.94 11.65
N ILE A 214 12.89 1.23 12.72
CA ILE A 214 11.65 1.48 13.47
C ILE A 214 11.85 2.42 14.66
N HIS A 215 13.08 2.81 14.97
CA HIS A 215 13.35 3.74 16.06
C HIS A 215 12.76 5.12 15.75
N PRO A 216 12.03 5.76 16.68
CA PRO A 216 11.34 7.03 16.42
C PRO A 216 12.24 8.16 15.91
N ASP A 217 13.50 8.19 16.39
CA ASP A 217 14.47 9.24 16.04
C ASP A 217 15.26 8.96 14.74
N THR A 218 15.00 7.85 14.07
CA THR A 218 15.72 7.48 12.85
C THR A 218 15.22 8.28 11.65
N ASP A 219 16.12 9.00 10.97
CA ASP A 219 15.86 9.53 9.63
C ASP A 219 15.84 8.38 8.60
N LEU A 220 14.69 7.71 8.51
CA LEU A 220 14.46 6.61 7.58
C LEU A 220 14.70 7.03 6.13
N LEU A 221 14.34 8.26 5.74
CA LEU A 221 14.54 8.74 4.38
C LEU A 221 16.04 9.01 4.11
N GLY A 222 16.77 9.54 5.09
CA GLY A 222 18.24 9.61 5.15
C GLY A 222 18.93 8.30 4.82
N LEU A 223 18.55 7.25 5.54
CA LEU A 223 19.11 5.92 5.37
C LEU A 223 18.83 5.34 3.98
N LEU A 224 17.62 5.54 3.44
CA LEU A 224 17.25 5.02 2.11
C LEU A 224 17.88 5.80 0.95
N ASP A 225 18.20 7.08 1.13
CA ASP A 225 18.84 7.92 0.12
C ASP A 225 20.35 7.65 0.03
N SER A 226 21.03 7.56 1.19
CA SER A 226 22.48 7.29 1.26
C SER A 226 22.89 5.97 0.59
N ASP A 227 22.07 4.92 0.72
CA ASP A 227 22.29 3.63 0.05
C ASP A 227 22.19 3.75 -1.49
N GLN A 228 21.24 4.55 -1.99
CA GLN A 228 21.10 4.77 -3.43
C GLN A 228 22.33 5.48 -4.01
N GLN A 229 22.86 6.47 -3.29
CA GLN A 229 24.05 7.21 -3.72
C GLN A 229 25.29 6.30 -3.74
N HIS A 230 25.44 5.41 -2.75
CA HIS A 230 26.53 4.42 -2.73
C HIS A 230 26.42 3.44 -3.89
N ARG A 231 25.24 2.87 -4.17
CA ARG A 231 25.05 1.98 -5.32
C ARG A 231 25.27 2.66 -6.66
N ARG A 232 24.84 3.92 -6.82
CA ARG A 232 25.08 4.71 -8.03
C ARG A 232 26.56 4.97 -8.28
N ARG A 233 27.35 5.18 -7.22
CA ARG A 233 28.81 5.35 -7.31
C ARG A 233 29.55 4.03 -7.58
N ALA A 234 29.02 2.92 -7.10
CA ALA A 234 29.62 1.58 -7.27
C ALA A 234 29.31 0.93 -8.64
N SER A 235 28.33 1.43 -9.40
CA SER A 235 28.02 0.89 -10.73
C SER A 235 29.00 1.43 -11.79
N PRO A 236 29.76 0.58 -12.51
CA PRO A 236 30.68 1.05 -13.54
C PRO A 236 29.87 1.70 -14.67
N ARG A 237 30.17 2.96 -14.99
CA ARG A 237 29.67 3.58 -16.23
C ARG A 237 30.15 2.72 -17.39
N ALA A 238 29.21 2.09 -18.10
CA ALA A 238 29.49 1.50 -19.40
C ALA A 238 30.13 2.59 -20.28
N LYS A 239 31.43 2.44 -20.56
CA LYS A 239 32.15 3.34 -21.46
C LYS A 239 31.54 3.17 -22.84
N SER A 240 30.97 4.24 -23.37
CA SER A 240 30.65 4.38 -24.79
C SER A 240 31.91 4.08 -25.60
N ILE A 241 31.84 3.05 -26.43
CA ILE A 241 32.86 2.74 -27.43
C ILE A 241 32.75 3.84 -28.50
N PRO A 242 33.79 4.63 -28.77
CA PRO A 242 33.81 5.51 -29.92
C PRO A 242 34.05 4.70 -31.20
N GLU A 243 33.34 5.07 -32.26
CA GLU A 243 33.49 4.57 -33.64
C GLU A 243 34.90 4.76 -34.20
#